data_AF-A0A5R8Q8P4-F1
#
_entry.id   AF-A0A5R8Q8P4-F1
#
_cell.length_a   1.000
_cell.length_b   1.000
_cell.length_c   1.000
_cell.angle_alpha   90.00
_cell.angle_beta   90.00
_cell.angle_gamma   90.00
#
_symmetry.space_group_name_H-M   'P 1'
#
loop_
_entity.id
_entity.type
_entity.pdbx_description
1 polymer ?
#
loop_
_entity_poly.entity_id
_entity_poly.type
_entity_poly.pdbx_seq_one_letter_code
_entity_poly.pdbx_strand_id
1 'polypeptide(L)'
;MGLSETTRDKVMQVIINSYDYEFDFCWTSNQIIATLLSISAKNVSTIISRLKRDGYINVEYSKFTDEEGYKYNDRYIYLTNKKYSKLIYPEDYVPKDKE
;
A
#
# COMPACT_ATOMS: atom_id res chain seq x y z
N MET A 1 10.60 22.06 -3.08
CA MET A 1 10.22 21.36 -4.32
C MET A 1 9.08 20.39 -4.01
N GLY A 2 7.86 20.70 -4.46
CA GLY A 2 6.69 19.85 -4.23
C GLY A 2 6.63 18.70 -5.24
N LEU A 3 6.38 17.48 -4.76
CA LEU A 3 6.09 16.33 -5.63
C LEU A 3 4.78 16.60 -6.40
N SER A 4 4.78 16.38 -7.72
CA SER A 4 3.58 16.56 -8.55
C SER A 4 2.49 15.55 -8.16
N GLU A 5 1.21 15.96 -8.23
CA GLU A 5 0.06 15.08 -7.96
C GLU A 5 0.11 13.79 -8.79
N THR A 6 0.66 13.87 -10.00
CA THR A 6 0.89 12.72 -10.89
C THR A 6 1.77 11.63 -10.30
N THR A 7 2.76 11.97 -9.46
CA THR A 7 3.65 10.96 -8.85
C THR A 7 2.96 10.25 -7.68
N ARG A 8 2.16 10.98 -6.91
CA ARG A 8 1.33 10.40 -5.84
C ARG A 8 0.37 9.36 -6.42
N ASP A 9 -0.30 9.72 -7.51
CA ASP A 9 -1.31 8.86 -8.12
C ASP A 9 -0.67 7.60 -8.73
N LYS A 10 0.53 7.70 -9.31
CA LYS A 10 1.30 6.52 -9.75
C LYS A 10 1.67 5.58 -8.60
N VAL A 11 2.11 6.11 -7.45
CA VAL A 11 2.38 5.28 -6.26
C VAL A 11 1.09 4.58 -5.80
N MET A 12 -0.03 5.29 -5.79
CA MET A 12 -1.32 4.70 -5.42
C MET A 12 -1.73 3.59 -6.39
N GLN A 13 -1.53 3.77 -7.71
CA GLN A 13 -1.81 2.75 -8.72
C GLN A 13 -0.95 1.50 -8.54
N VAL A 14 0.32 1.63 -8.15
CA VAL A 14 1.15 0.45 -7.83
C VAL A 14 0.59 -0.28 -6.62
N ILE A 15 0.20 0.43 -5.55
CA ILE A 15 -0.41 -0.19 -4.35
C ILE A 15 -1.69 -0.95 -4.73
N ILE A 16 -2.51 -0.36 -5.60
CA ILE A 16 -3.77 -0.97 -6.06
C ILE A 16 -3.51 -2.23 -6.89
N ASN A 17 -2.57 -2.17 -7.84
CA ASN A 17 -2.26 -3.31 -8.70
C ASN A 17 -1.55 -4.45 -7.96
N SER A 18 -0.93 -4.16 -6.82
CA SER A 18 -0.29 -5.13 -5.94
C SER A 18 -1.17 -5.49 -4.73
N TYR A 19 -2.43 -5.09 -4.73
CA TYR A 19 -3.37 -5.42 -3.66
C TYR A 19 -3.85 -6.85 -3.82
N ASP A 20 -3.75 -7.63 -2.75
CA ASP A 20 -4.29 -8.98 -2.68
C ASP A 20 -5.71 -8.91 -2.09
N TYR A 21 -6.69 -9.28 -2.91
CA TYR A 21 -8.11 -9.26 -2.58
C TYR A 21 -8.51 -10.38 -1.62
N GLU A 22 -7.80 -11.50 -1.64
CA GLU A 22 -8.12 -12.64 -0.78
C GLU A 22 -7.77 -12.33 0.67
N PHE A 23 -6.70 -11.55 0.87
CA PHE A 23 -6.17 -11.20 2.18
C PHE A 23 -6.39 -9.74 2.61
N ASP A 24 -7.04 -8.92 1.76
CA ASP A 24 -7.35 -7.50 1.98
C ASP A 24 -6.12 -6.65 2.37
N PHE A 25 -4.97 -6.88 1.73
CA PHE A 25 -3.80 -6.02 1.87
C PHE A 25 -2.88 -6.04 0.64
N CYS A 26 -2.06 -5.01 0.49
CA CYS A 26 -0.90 -5.03 -0.39
C CYS A 26 0.38 -5.29 0.40
N TRP A 27 1.13 -6.31 -0.01
CA TRP A 27 2.49 -6.56 0.46
C TRP A 27 3.50 -5.95 -0.51
N THR A 28 4.16 -4.87 -0.09
CA THR A 28 5.17 -4.20 -0.93
C THR A 28 6.13 -3.33 -0.12
N SER A 29 7.35 -3.16 -0.64
CA SER A 29 8.37 -2.29 -0.04
C SER A 29 8.50 -0.95 -0.77
N ASN A 30 9.01 0.08 -0.08
CA ASN A 30 9.31 1.37 -0.72
C ASN A 30 10.30 1.21 -1.88
N GLN A 31 11.19 0.22 -1.78
CA GLN A 31 12.21 -0.04 -2.78
C GLN A 31 11.60 -0.61 -4.06
N ILE A 32 10.63 -1.54 -3.96
CA ILE A 32 9.94 -2.10 -5.10
C ILE A 32 9.18 -1.01 -5.86
N ILE A 33 8.38 -0.20 -5.15
CA ILE A 33 7.64 0.92 -5.77
C ILE A 33 8.61 1.93 -6.40
N ALA A 34 9.71 2.25 -5.72
CA ALA A 34 10.72 3.17 -6.21
C ALA A 34 11.34 2.70 -7.53
N THR A 35 11.70 1.41 -7.61
CA THR A 35 12.23 0.78 -8.82
C THR A 35 11.21 0.81 -9.95
N LEU A 36 9.95 0.44 -9.71
CA LEU A 36 8.90 0.43 -10.73
C LEU A 36 8.60 1.81 -11.31
N LEU A 37 8.71 2.85 -10.48
CA LEU A 37 8.39 4.23 -10.88
C LEU A 37 9.62 5.06 -11.23
N SER A 38 10.83 4.48 -11.18
CA SER A 38 12.10 5.19 -11.38
C SER A 38 12.23 6.46 -10.51
N ILE A 39 11.82 6.37 -9.24
CA ILE A 39 11.93 7.46 -8.24
C ILE A 39 12.70 6.97 -7.00
N SER A 40 13.06 7.86 -6.09
CA SER A 40 13.75 7.45 -4.86
C SER A 40 12.79 6.81 -3.85
N ALA A 41 13.27 5.81 -3.10
CA ALA A 41 12.52 5.21 -1.99
C ALA A 41 12.15 6.22 -0.90
N LYS A 42 12.95 7.29 -0.73
CA LYS A 42 12.65 8.42 0.15
C LYS A 42 11.40 9.19 -0.32
N ASN A 43 11.26 9.41 -1.63
CA ASN A 43 10.08 10.04 -2.19
C ASN A 43 8.84 9.15 -2.01
N VAL A 44 8.96 7.84 -2.25
CA VAL A 44 7.88 6.87 -1.99
C VAL A 44 7.46 6.92 -0.52
N SER A 45 8.42 6.88 0.42
CA SER A 45 8.15 6.96 1.86
C SER A 45 7.38 8.22 2.24
N THR A 46 7.77 9.37 1.66
CA THR A 46 7.09 10.65 1.86
C THR A 46 5.66 10.62 1.31
N ILE A 47 5.45 10.01 0.14
CA ILE A 47 4.13 9.87 -0.48
C ILE A 47 3.23 8.96 0.35
N ILE A 48 3.71 7.78 0.76
CA ILE A 48 2.96 6.85 1.60
C ILE A 48 2.58 7.49 2.94
N SER A 49 3.49 8.25 3.55
CA SER A 49 3.20 8.98 4.79
C SER A 49 2.07 10.01 4.60
N ARG A 50 2.04 10.70 3.45
CA ARG A 50 0.96 11.62 3.09
C ARG A 50 -0.34 10.87 2.82
N LEU A 51 -0.32 9.79 2.04
CA LEU A 51 -1.50 8.96 1.78
C LEU A 51 -2.12 8.42 3.07
N LYS A 52 -1.29 7.98 4.02
CA LYS A 52 -1.74 7.55 5.35
C LYS A 52 -2.38 8.70 6.13
N ARG A 53 -1.69 9.83 6.22
CA ARG A 53 -2.20 11.03 6.93
C ARG A 53 -3.51 11.53 6.33
N ASP A 54 -3.63 11.49 5.01
CA ASP A 54 -4.81 11.95 4.28
C ASP A 54 -5.94 10.89 4.28
N GLY A 55 -5.74 9.74 4.95
CA GLY A 55 -6.77 8.71 5.16
C GLY A 55 -7.04 7.81 3.95
N TYR A 56 -6.14 7.77 2.97
CA TYR A 56 -6.27 6.89 1.80
C TYR A 56 -5.89 5.45 2.08
N ILE A 57 -4.89 5.25 2.94
CA ILE A 57 -4.33 3.96 3.28
C ILE A 57 -4.08 3.86 4.79
N ASN A 58 -4.10 2.65 5.33
CA ASN A 58 -3.42 2.32 6.58
C ASN A 58 -2.14 1.55 6.27
N VAL A 59 -1.13 1.68 7.13
CA VAL A 59 0.14 0.99 6.99
C VAL A 59 0.48 0.36 8.32
N GLU A 60 0.60 -0.96 8.30
CA GLU A 60 1.07 -1.76 9.43
C GLU A 60 2.43 -2.35 9.13
N TYR A 61 3.23 -2.48 10.18
CA TYR A 61 4.56 -3.05 10.11
C TYR A 61 4.56 -4.27 11.01
N SER A 62 4.82 -5.42 10.43
CA SER A 62 4.94 -6.66 11.17
C SER A 62 6.40 -7.08 11.19
N LYS A 63 6.87 -7.42 12.38
CA LYS A 63 8.19 -8.02 12.57
C LYS A 63 8.00 -9.51 12.70
N PHE A 64 8.39 -10.24 11.68
CA PHE A 64 8.45 -11.70 11.74
C PHE A 64 9.87 -12.11 12.06
N THR A 65 10.00 -13.14 12.89
CA THR A 65 11.24 -13.92 13.02
C THR A 65 10.88 -15.30 12.51
N ASP A 66 11.53 -15.77 11.45
CA ASP A 66 11.30 -17.14 11.00
C ASP A 66 11.93 -18.16 11.96
N GLU A 67 11.72 -19.43 11.66
CA GLU A 67 12.23 -20.56 12.43
C GLU A 67 13.78 -20.62 12.44
N GLU A 68 14.44 -20.01 11.47
CA GLU A 68 15.91 -19.90 11.38
C GLU A 68 16.47 -18.67 12.12
N GLY A 69 15.60 -17.83 12.69
CA GLY A 69 15.99 -16.65 13.47
C GLY A 69 16.18 -15.36 12.64
N TYR A 70 15.88 -15.38 11.35
CA TYR A 70 15.94 -14.21 10.49
C TYR A 70 14.76 -13.29 10.76
N LYS A 71 15.06 -12.00 10.96
CA LYS A 71 14.06 -10.96 11.22
C LYS A 71 13.70 -10.24 9.94
N TYR A 72 12.43 -10.34 9.56
CA TYR A 72 11.87 -9.63 8.43
C TYR A 72 10.95 -8.52 8.96
N ASN A 73 11.10 -7.32 8.40
CA ASN A 73 10.17 -6.23 8.63
C ASN A 73 9.25 -6.17 7.42
N ASP A 74 8.10 -6.82 7.52
CA ASP A 74 7.08 -6.73 6.50
C ASP A 74 6.23 -5.50 6.71
N ARG A 75 5.74 -4.98 5.59
CA ARG A 75 4.82 -3.85 5.57
C ARG A 75 3.58 -4.25 4.81
N TYR A 76 2.46 -4.12 5.49
CA TYR A 76 1.13 -4.33 4.94
C TYR A 76 0.46 -2.98 4.75
N ILE A 77 -0.02 -2.73 3.53
CA ILE A 77 -0.76 -1.53 3.19
C ILE A 77 -2.21 -1.92 2.97
N TYR A 78 -3.10 -1.36 3.78
CA TYR A 78 -4.55 -1.56 3.70
C TYR A 78 -5.18 -0.33 3.06
N LEU A 79 -6.19 -0.51 2.24
CA LEU A 79 -6.91 0.61 1.66
C LEU A 79 -8.07 1.03 2.56
N THR A 80 -8.00 2.24 3.10
CA THR A 80 -9.04 2.77 4.00
C THR A 80 -10.10 3.57 3.25
N ASN A 81 -9.79 4.02 2.03
CA ASN A 81 -10.70 4.89 1.28
C ASN A 81 -11.62 4.10 0.35
N LYS A 82 -12.94 4.21 0.59
CA LYS A 82 -14.01 3.58 -0.19
C LYS A 82 -13.97 3.87 -1.70
N LYS A 83 -13.40 4.99 -2.14
CA LYS A 83 -13.27 5.34 -3.56
C LYS A 83 -12.26 4.43 -4.27
N TYR A 84 -11.15 4.12 -3.60
CA TYR A 84 -10.11 3.24 -4.15
C TYR A 84 -10.41 1.76 -3.87
N SER A 85 -11.10 1.45 -2.76
CA SER A 85 -11.61 0.11 -2.55
C SER A 85 -12.57 -0.30 -3.67
N LYS A 86 -13.39 0.61 -4.22
CA LYS A 86 -14.23 0.36 -5.42
C LYS A 86 -13.48 0.13 -6.74
N LEU A 87 -12.22 0.55 -6.85
CA LEU A 87 -11.38 0.26 -8.03
C LEU A 87 -10.77 -1.13 -7.99
N ILE A 88 -10.87 -1.75 -6.82
CA ILE A 88 -10.29 -3.02 -6.44
C ILE A 88 -11.43 -4.04 -6.41
N TYR A 89 -12.44 -3.73 -5.62
CA TYR A 89 -13.57 -4.59 -5.42
C TYR A 89 -14.56 -4.46 -6.58
N PRO A 90 -14.93 -5.58 -7.26
CA PRO A 90 -16.06 -5.56 -8.19
C PRO A 90 -17.32 -5.05 -7.46
N GLU A 91 -18.29 -4.49 -8.19
CA GLU A 91 -19.46 -3.81 -7.60
C GLU A 91 -20.21 -4.66 -6.55
N ASP A 92 -20.07 -5.99 -6.61
CA ASP A 92 -20.73 -6.97 -5.76
C ASP A 92 -19.91 -7.45 -4.54
N TYR A 93 -18.70 -6.93 -4.31
CA TYR A 93 -17.90 -7.36 -3.15
C TYR A 93 -18.43 -6.76 -1.85
N VAL A 94 -18.85 -7.63 -0.95
CA VAL A 94 -19.16 -7.31 0.45
C VAL A 94 -17.98 -7.75 1.30
N PRO A 95 -17.26 -6.83 2.00
CA PRO A 95 -16.21 -7.21 2.93
C PRO A 95 -16.76 -8.18 3.98
N LYS A 96 -16.05 -9.29 4.22
CA LYS A 96 -16.47 -10.38 5.12
C LYS A 96 -16.72 -9.93 6.57
N ASP A 97 -16.21 -8.78 6.99
CA ASP A 97 -16.41 -8.22 8.34
C ASP A 97 -17.80 -7.57 8.56
N LYS A 98 -18.80 -7.90 7.72
CA LYS A 98 -20.17 -7.39 7.82
C LYS A 98 -21.25 -8.47 7.86
N GLU A 99 -20.89 -9.74 8.05
CA GLU A 99 -21.84 -10.77 8.51
C GLU A 99 -22.05 -10.72 10.03
#